data_AF-A0A959GH50-F1
#
_entry.id   AF-A0A959GH50-F1
#
_cell.length_a   1.000
_cell.length_b   1.000
_cell.length_c   1.000
_cell.angle_alpha   90.00
_cell.angle_beta   90.00
_cell.angle_gamma   90.00
#
_symmetry.space_group_name_H-M   'P 1'
#
loop_
_entity.id
_entity.type
_entity.pdbx_description
1 polymer ?
#
loop_
_entity_poly.entity_id
_entity_poly.type
_entity_poly.pdbx_seq_one_letter_code
_entity_poly.pdbx_strand_id
1 'polypeptide(L)'
;MEINISNDYLNLIVEVAVTVYAFLLGLPALVSQILLPEDLRRMSRKNYTPSIMRSLIPMTILLLAIILLAFLANIFSEGQVLLALSAITATLFFAAMLVFTLWHTWKHLALSQGYRARIINVIQEKAIEKFQSQGILDRAFLEDLDYLGISSKPGAETRTVIEALENLLNAVNESNRVDAGNGQLMPLVDILCNAVANSVEPGSFRNMVDVLTIFKSMLMSLDSHTTQENQLIYGNETRKIKDATTRIALAALKRDYVDMMPLVLNVLTLIPRSSDKLFDIGLLALARGQFQIATSALAEIMDRDNKDYLKMNNYLGLAAHLFFAGAAARKYALHSMKSNHIAPTTEELKDAMEYHYILSNFATVDRLEEMKREMKKG
;
A
#
# COMPACT_ATOMS: atom_id res chain seq x y z
N MET A 1 -5.18 -70.87 19.49
CA MET A 1 -5.44 -69.74 18.55
C MET A 1 -5.28 -68.47 19.37
N GLU A 2 -4.04 -68.18 19.78
CA GLU A 2 -3.73 -66.87 20.37
C GLU A 2 -3.77 -65.89 19.22
N ILE A 3 -4.74 -65.00 19.28
CA ILE A 3 -4.95 -63.97 18.27
C ILE A 3 -3.65 -63.16 18.21
N ASN A 4 -3.19 -62.92 16.98
CA ASN A 4 -2.01 -62.14 16.63
C ASN A 4 -2.28 -60.63 16.89
N ILE A 5 -2.88 -60.30 18.04
CA ILE A 5 -3.45 -59.00 18.42
C ILE A 5 -2.42 -57.89 18.25
N SER A 6 -1.15 -58.19 18.55
CA SER A 6 -0.05 -57.24 18.41
C SER A 6 0.27 -56.89 16.95
N ASN A 7 0.16 -57.85 16.02
CA ASN A 7 0.39 -57.62 14.60
C ASN A 7 -0.81 -56.93 13.94
N ASP A 8 -2.03 -57.33 14.30
CA ASP A 8 -3.25 -56.67 13.81
C ASP A 8 -3.32 -55.21 14.30
N TYR A 9 -2.89 -54.94 15.53
CA TYR A 9 -2.78 -53.59 16.09
C TYR A 9 -1.73 -52.74 15.36
N LEU A 10 -0.56 -53.29 15.04
CA LEU A 10 0.48 -52.58 14.27
C LEU A 10 0.01 -52.22 12.86
N ASN A 11 -0.66 -53.16 12.17
CA ASN A 11 -1.23 -52.93 10.85
C ASN A 11 -2.31 -51.83 10.88
N LEU A 12 -3.16 -51.82 11.92
CA LEU A 12 -4.15 -50.77 12.13
C LEU A 12 -3.48 -49.39 12.34
N ILE A 13 -2.42 -49.32 13.15
CA ILE A 13 -1.66 -48.07 13.33
C ILE A 13 -1.11 -47.56 12.00
N VAL A 14 -0.55 -48.45 11.17
CA VAL A 14 -0.03 -48.07 9.84
C VAL A 14 -1.14 -47.53 8.96
N GLU A 15 -2.29 -48.19 8.89
CA GLU A 15 -3.43 -47.76 8.08
C GLU A 15 -3.96 -46.39 8.52
N VAL A 16 -4.12 -46.17 9.83
CA VAL A 16 -4.54 -44.88 10.38
C VAL A 16 -3.48 -43.81 10.13
N ALA A 17 -2.18 -44.12 10.32
CA ALA A 17 -1.09 -43.18 10.06
C ALA A 17 -1.04 -42.75 8.59
N VAL A 18 -1.14 -43.69 7.65
CA VAL A 18 -1.19 -43.38 6.22
C VAL A 18 -2.40 -42.51 5.89
N THR A 19 -3.56 -42.82 6.46
CA THR A 19 -4.80 -42.03 6.25
C THR A 19 -4.65 -40.60 6.78
N VAL A 20 -4.13 -40.44 8.00
CA VAL A 20 -3.85 -39.12 8.59
C VAL A 20 -2.85 -38.34 7.74
N TYR A 21 -1.77 -38.98 7.29
CA TYR A 21 -0.77 -38.37 6.43
C TYR A 21 -1.33 -37.91 5.08
N ALA A 22 -2.13 -38.75 4.43
CA ALA A 22 -2.81 -38.40 3.18
C ALA A 22 -3.75 -37.20 3.36
N PHE A 23 -4.50 -37.17 4.48
CA PHE A 23 -5.36 -36.06 4.84
C PHE A 23 -4.57 -34.76 5.05
N LEU A 24 -3.40 -34.82 5.68
CA LEU A 24 -2.51 -33.67 5.89
C LEU A 24 -1.84 -33.15 4.63
N LEU A 25 -1.63 -33.98 3.63
CA LEU A 25 -1.23 -33.51 2.30
C LEU A 25 -2.40 -32.81 1.59
N GLY A 26 -3.62 -33.32 1.77
CA GLY A 26 -4.82 -32.77 1.15
C GLY A 26 -5.33 -31.47 1.78
N LEU A 27 -5.22 -31.32 3.11
CA LEU A 27 -5.85 -30.23 3.86
C LEU A 27 -5.24 -28.85 3.57
N PRO A 28 -3.91 -28.66 3.49
CA PRO A 28 -3.31 -27.40 3.05
C PRO A 28 -3.68 -27.04 1.60
N ALA A 29 -3.82 -28.04 0.73
CA ALA A 29 -4.27 -27.84 -0.65
C ALA A 29 -5.73 -27.39 -0.69
N LEU A 30 -6.62 -28.02 0.11
CA LEU A 30 -8.02 -27.65 0.25
C LEU A 30 -8.20 -26.27 0.89
N VAL A 31 -7.51 -25.97 1.98
CA VAL A 31 -7.50 -24.64 2.62
C VAL A 31 -7.02 -23.58 1.64
N SER A 32 -5.94 -23.84 0.90
CA SER A 32 -5.43 -22.94 -0.13
C SER A 32 -6.36 -22.80 -1.34
N GLN A 33 -7.25 -23.75 -1.59
CA GLN A 33 -8.19 -23.71 -2.73
C GLN A 33 -9.53 -23.09 -2.36
N ILE A 34 -10.00 -23.31 -1.13
CA ILE A 34 -11.33 -22.89 -0.66
C ILE A 34 -11.29 -21.51 -0.01
N LEU A 35 -10.24 -21.21 0.76
CA LEU A 35 -10.18 -19.98 1.58
C LEU A 35 -9.39 -18.85 0.95
N LEU A 36 -8.61 -19.12 -0.11
CA LEU A 36 -7.84 -18.08 -0.79
C LEU A 36 -8.54 -17.60 -2.05
N PRO A 37 -8.77 -16.29 -2.18
CA PRO A 37 -9.07 -15.66 -3.47
C PRO A 37 -8.07 -16.12 -4.54
N GLU A 38 -8.57 -16.28 -5.76
CA GLU A 38 -7.86 -16.89 -6.88
C GLU A 38 -6.51 -16.21 -7.17
N ASP A 39 -6.42 -14.91 -6.89
CA ASP A 39 -5.23 -14.08 -7.09
C ASP A 39 -4.14 -14.34 -6.03
N LEU A 40 -4.53 -14.51 -4.77
CA LEU A 40 -3.62 -14.92 -3.69
C LEU A 40 -3.14 -16.35 -3.88
N ARG A 41 -3.97 -17.22 -4.49
CA ARG A 41 -3.59 -18.58 -4.84
C ARG A 41 -2.44 -18.60 -5.86
N ARG A 42 -2.44 -17.69 -6.83
CA ARG A 42 -1.37 -17.56 -7.83
C ARG A 42 -0.06 -17.09 -7.19
N MET A 43 -0.10 -16.08 -6.33
CA MET A 43 1.08 -15.55 -5.63
C MET A 43 1.63 -16.54 -4.58
N SER A 44 0.74 -17.24 -3.86
CA SER A 44 1.08 -18.27 -2.87
C SER A 44 1.80 -19.46 -3.49
N ARG A 45 1.34 -19.98 -4.64
CA ARG A 45 2.02 -21.09 -5.34
C ARG A 45 3.47 -20.76 -5.72
N LYS A 46 3.75 -19.51 -6.05
CA LYS A 46 5.10 -19.06 -6.42
C LYS A 46 6.01 -18.89 -5.20
N ASN A 47 5.45 -18.49 -4.05
CA ASN A 47 6.24 -18.03 -2.91
C ASN A 47 6.23 -18.94 -1.67
N TYR A 48 5.19 -19.76 -1.47
CA TYR A 48 4.89 -20.44 -0.20
C TYR A 48 5.09 -21.98 -0.25
N THR A 49 5.02 -22.57 -1.45
CA THR A 49 5.24 -24.00 -1.71
C THR A 49 6.56 -24.57 -1.14
N PRO A 50 7.70 -23.84 -1.16
CA PRO A 50 8.96 -24.37 -0.62
C PRO A 50 8.94 -24.53 0.91
N SER A 51 8.27 -23.63 1.63
CA SER A 51 8.21 -23.67 3.10
C SER A 51 7.31 -24.80 3.59
N ILE A 52 6.16 -25.03 2.93
CA ILE A 52 5.27 -26.15 3.22
C ILE A 52 5.98 -27.48 2.93
N MET A 53 6.67 -27.61 1.79
CA MET A 53 7.44 -28.82 1.48
C MET A 53 8.50 -29.15 2.54
N ARG A 54 9.24 -28.15 3.03
CA ARG A 54 10.24 -28.37 4.10
C ARG A 54 9.60 -28.88 5.40
N SER A 55 8.39 -28.43 5.73
CA SER A 55 7.67 -28.90 6.94
C SER A 55 7.12 -30.32 6.83
N LEU A 56 6.95 -30.85 5.61
CA LEU A 56 6.47 -32.21 5.37
C LEU A 56 7.56 -33.26 5.52
N ILE A 57 8.83 -32.91 5.32
CA ILE A 57 9.99 -33.81 5.45
C ILE A 57 10.00 -34.59 6.79
N PRO A 58 9.90 -33.95 7.97
CA PRO A 58 9.89 -34.68 9.24
C PRO A 58 8.66 -35.61 9.41
N MET A 59 7.50 -35.23 8.87
CA MET A 59 6.32 -36.11 8.89
C MET A 59 6.51 -37.35 8.02
N THR A 60 7.11 -37.19 6.84
CA THR A 60 7.43 -38.31 5.95
C THR A 60 8.41 -39.28 6.61
N ILE A 61 9.42 -38.76 7.33
CA ILE A 61 10.39 -39.58 8.07
C ILE A 61 9.69 -40.38 9.19
N LEU A 62 8.79 -39.74 9.95
CA LEU A 62 8.02 -40.42 11.00
C LEU A 62 7.12 -41.53 10.43
N LEU A 63 6.45 -41.27 9.30
CA LEU A 63 5.61 -42.27 8.64
C LEU A 63 6.45 -43.47 8.18
N LEU A 64 7.60 -43.23 7.53
CA LEU A 64 8.51 -44.28 7.10
C LEU A 64 9.03 -45.10 8.29
N ALA A 65 9.31 -44.46 9.43
CA ALA A 65 9.73 -45.15 10.65
C ALA A 65 8.63 -46.07 11.21
N ILE A 66 7.36 -45.63 11.19
CA ILE A 66 6.20 -46.45 11.60
C ILE A 66 6.05 -47.66 10.66
N ILE A 67 6.13 -47.45 9.34
CA ILE A 67 6.03 -48.52 8.34
C ILE A 67 7.18 -49.52 8.50
N LEU A 68 8.41 -49.03 8.69
CA LEU A 68 9.60 -49.88 8.86
C LEU A 68 9.50 -50.71 10.15
N LEU A 69 9.03 -50.13 11.25
CA LEU A 69 8.80 -50.86 12.51
C LEU A 69 7.75 -51.96 12.34
N ALA A 70 6.62 -51.65 11.69
CA ALA A 70 5.58 -52.65 11.43
C ALA A 70 6.08 -53.79 10.52
N PHE A 71 6.89 -53.46 9.50
CA PHE A 71 7.51 -54.44 8.61
C PHE A 71 8.49 -55.36 9.36
N LEU A 72 9.37 -54.79 10.19
CA LEU A 72 10.32 -55.57 10.99
C LEU A 72 9.61 -56.46 12.02
N ALA A 73 8.56 -55.96 12.68
CA ALA A 73 7.76 -56.74 13.63
C ALA A 73 7.06 -57.93 12.96
N ASN A 74 6.62 -57.78 11.71
CA ASN A 74 5.98 -58.85 10.95
C ASN A 74 6.98 -59.93 10.48
N ILE A 75 8.22 -59.54 10.17
CA ILE A 75 9.29 -60.48 9.77
C ILE A 75 9.87 -61.23 10.97
N PHE A 76 10.12 -60.55 12.09
CA PHE A 76 10.78 -61.11 13.27
C PHE A 76 9.79 -61.43 14.41
N SER A 77 8.69 -62.10 14.06
CA SER A 77 7.51 -62.30 14.93
C SER A 77 7.69 -63.30 16.09
N GLU A 78 8.84 -63.97 16.21
CA GLU A 78 9.02 -65.07 17.17
C GLU A 78 9.26 -64.61 18.63
N GLY A 79 9.44 -63.29 18.87
CA GLY A 79 9.69 -62.75 20.21
C GLY A 79 8.54 -61.92 20.78
N GLN A 80 7.82 -62.42 21.80
CA GLN A 80 6.74 -61.67 22.47
C GLN A 80 7.20 -60.33 23.06
N VAL A 81 8.42 -60.26 23.61
CA VAL A 81 9.00 -59.02 24.15
C VAL A 81 9.34 -58.02 23.04
N LEU A 82 9.85 -58.50 21.91
CA LEU A 82 10.19 -57.67 20.75
C LEU A 82 8.93 -57.08 20.11
N LEU A 83 7.87 -57.87 19.99
CA LEU A 83 6.55 -57.45 19.53
C LEU A 83 5.96 -56.37 20.45
N ALA A 84 5.98 -56.57 21.76
CA ALA A 84 5.48 -55.59 22.72
C ALA A 84 6.25 -54.25 22.65
N LEU A 85 7.58 -54.29 22.55
CA LEU A 85 8.42 -53.10 22.40
C LEU A 85 8.16 -52.38 21.06
N SER A 86 7.95 -53.14 19.97
CA SER A 86 7.61 -52.58 18.66
C SER A 86 6.24 -51.90 18.65
N ALA A 87 5.24 -52.46 19.35
CA ALA A 87 3.92 -51.87 19.50
C ALA A 87 3.96 -50.56 20.31
N ILE A 88 4.74 -50.52 21.40
CA ILE A 88 4.91 -49.31 22.22
C ILE A 88 5.64 -48.22 21.42
N THR A 89 6.72 -48.56 20.71
CA THR A 89 7.48 -47.59 19.91
C THR A 89 6.69 -47.06 18.71
N ALA A 90 5.94 -47.92 18.01
CA ALA A 90 5.02 -47.51 16.95
C ALA A 90 3.92 -46.58 17.48
N THR A 91 3.35 -46.88 18.65
CA THR A 91 2.35 -46.02 19.31
C THR A 91 2.93 -44.66 19.68
N LEU A 92 4.18 -44.60 20.18
CA LEU A 92 4.87 -43.34 20.48
C LEU A 92 5.14 -42.51 19.22
N PHE A 93 5.60 -43.12 18.13
CA PHE A 93 5.79 -42.42 16.87
C PHE A 93 4.48 -41.95 16.26
N PHE A 94 3.42 -42.74 16.36
CA PHE A 94 2.09 -42.33 15.93
C PHE A 94 1.56 -41.16 16.76
N ALA A 95 1.72 -41.20 18.09
CA ALA A 95 1.35 -40.09 18.97
C ALA A 95 2.17 -38.82 18.66
N ALA A 96 3.48 -38.95 18.43
CA ALA A 96 4.35 -37.83 18.05
C ALA A 96 3.94 -37.23 16.70
N MET A 97 3.60 -38.09 15.72
CA MET A 97 3.04 -37.68 14.44
C MET A 97 1.73 -36.92 14.67
N LEU A 98 0.77 -37.47 15.42
CA LEU A 98 -0.50 -36.81 15.74
C LEU A 98 -0.28 -35.43 16.37
N VAL A 99 0.56 -35.32 17.39
CA VAL A 99 0.88 -34.03 18.05
C VAL A 99 1.50 -33.05 17.06
N PHE A 100 2.46 -33.49 16.25
CA PHE A 100 3.09 -32.63 15.24
C PHE A 100 2.07 -32.15 14.20
N THR A 101 1.11 -33.00 13.84
CA THR A 101 0.06 -32.70 12.86
C THR A 101 -1.01 -31.75 13.38
N LEU A 102 -1.46 -31.95 14.62
CA LEU A 102 -2.32 -31.02 15.33
C LEU A 102 -1.63 -29.68 15.54
N TRP A 103 -0.34 -29.69 15.91
CA TRP A 103 0.43 -28.46 16.06
C TRP A 103 0.59 -27.73 14.72
N HIS A 104 0.89 -28.44 13.63
CA HIS A 104 1.05 -27.86 12.29
C HIS A 104 -0.26 -27.31 11.76
N THR A 105 -1.36 -28.05 11.87
CA THR A 105 -2.70 -27.60 11.46
C THR A 105 -3.19 -26.45 12.31
N TRP A 106 -3.02 -26.49 13.63
CA TRP A 106 -3.34 -25.39 14.54
C TRP A 106 -2.52 -24.14 14.20
N LYS A 107 -1.22 -24.30 13.97
CA LYS A 107 -0.34 -23.23 13.53
C LYS A 107 -0.85 -22.65 12.20
N HIS A 108 -1.15 -23.46 11.20
CA HIS A 108 -1.69 -22.99 9.93
C HIS A 108 -3.08 -22.33 10.02
N LEU A 109 -3.97 -22.84 10.88
CA LEU A 109 -5.31 -22.31 11.10
C LEU A 109 -5.24 -20.99 11.87
N ALA A 110 -4.47 -20.93 12.95
CA ALA A 110 -4.22 -19.70 13.71
C ALA A 110 -3.51 -18.64 12.85
N LEU A 111 -2.59 -19.06 11.98
CA LEU A 111 -1.90 -18.18 11.02
C LEU A 111 -2.73 -17.83 9.79
N SER A 112 -3.90 -18.44 9.58
CA SER A 112 -4.80 -18.06 8.48
C SER A 112 -5.40 -16.67 8.71
N GLN A 113 -5.53 -16.25 9.97
CA GLN A 113 -5.77 -14.86 10.35
C GLN A 113 -4.48 -14.05 10.08
N GLY A 114 -4.48 -13.24 9.02
CA GLY A 114 -3.29 -12.49 8.59
C GLY A 114 -2.49 -13.11 7.44
N TYR A 115 -3.04 -14.11 6.75
CA TYR A 115 -2.38 -14.73 5.59
C TYR A 115 -1.98 -13.73 4.49
N ARG A 116 -2.80 -12.69 4.25
CA ARG A 116 -2.48 -11.58 3.34
C ARG A 116 -1.23 -10.80 3.78
N ALA A 117 -1.17 -10.39 5.05
CA ALA A 117 -0.03 -9.68 5.62
C ALA A 117 1.26 -10.49 5.48
N ARG A 118 1.18 -11.81 5.68
CA ARG A 118 2.34 -12.69 5.50
C ARG A 118 2.78 -12.83 4.05
N ILE A 119 1.84 -12.90 3.10
CA ILE A 119 2.19 -12.87 1.68
C ILE A 119 2.91 -11.57 1.32
N ILE A 120 2.40 -10.44 1.81
CA ILE A 120 3.03 -9.13 1.61
C ILE A 120 4.46 -9.13 2.17
N ASN A 121 4.66 -9.60 3.41
CA ASN A 121 5.99 -9.68 4.01
C ASN A 121 6.94 -10.60 3.23
N VAL A 122 6.47 -11.76 2.76
CA VAL A 122 7.29 -12.68 1.96
C VAL A 122 7.66 -12.06 0.60
N ILE A 123 6.73 -11.34 -0.04
CA ILE A 123 7.01 -10.62 -1.29
C ILE A 123 8.04 -9.53 -1.03
N GLN A 124 7.87 -8.75 0.04
CA GLN A 124 8.78 -7.71 0.46
C GLN A 124 10.19 -8.25 0.74
N GLU A 125 10.33 -9.28 1.60
CA GLU A 125 11.61 -9.90 1.95
C GLU A 125 12.35 -10.37 0.70
N LYS A 126 11.65 -11.07 -0.20
CA LYS A 126 12.24 -11.55 -1.46
C LYS A 126 12.60 -10.41 -2.41
N ALA A 127 11.80 -9.35 -2.46
CA ALA A 127 12.09 -8.18 -3.28
C ALA A 127 13.34 -7.45 -2.76
N ILE A 128 13.50 -7.31 -1.43
CA ILE A 128 14.69 -6.74 -0.80
C ILE A 128 15.92 -7.63 -1.03
N GLU A 129 15.83 -8.94 -0.81
CA GLU A 129 16.94 -9.88 -1.03
C GLU A 129 17.40 -9.86 -2.49
N LYS A 130 16.45 -9.85 -3.43
CA LYS A 130 16.75 -9.76 -4.86
C LYS A 130 17.33 -8.40 -5.25
N PHE A 131 16.84 -7.32 -4.65
CA PHE A 131 17.41 -5.98 -4.85
C PHE A 131 18.84 -5.89 -4.33
N GLN A 132 19.12 -6.39 -3.14
CA GLN A 132 20.47 -6.40 -2.56
C GLN A 132 21.47 -7.20 -3.42
N SER A 133 21.02 -8.33 -3.98
CA SER A 133 21.85 -9.18 -4.83
C SER A 133 22.03 -8.64 -6.26
N GLN A 134 20.98 -8.12 -6.90
CA GLN A 134 20.98 -7.74 -8.33
C GLN A 134 21.03 -6.23 -8.58
N GLY A 135 20.76 -5.41 -7.57
CA GLY A 135 20.69 -3.94 -7.69
C GLY A 135 19.45 -3.41 -8.41
N ILE A 136 18.49 -4.28 -8.76
CA ILE A 136 17.28 -3.92 -9.51
C ILE A 136 16.06 -4.52 -8.83
N LEU A 137 15.03 -3.71 -8.62
CA LEU A 137 13.72 -4.18 -8.18
C LEU A 137 13.07 -5.05 -9.25
N ASP A 138 12.71 -6.27 -8.89
CA ASP A 138 11.99 -7.18 -9.78
C ASP A 138 10.55 -6.70 -9.97
N ARG A 139 10.23 -6.35 -11.22
CA ARG A 139 8.91 -5.89 -11.65
C ARG A 139 7.78 -6.84 -11.25
N ALA A 140 8.02 -8.15 -11.21
CA ALA A 140 6.99 -9.11 -10.81
C ALA A 140 6.54 -8.91 -9.35
N PHE A 141 7.47 -8.58 -8.44
CA PHE A 141 7.10 -8.30 -7.05
C PHE A 141 6.40 -6.95 -6.89
N LEU A 142 6.77 -5.96 -7.71
CA LEU A 142 6.10 -4.66 -7.73
C LEU A 142 4.67 -4.76 -8.25
N GLU A 143 4.43 -5.52 -9.32
CA GLU A 143 3.08 -5.78 -9.85
C GLU A 143 2.21 -6.55 -8.83
N ASP A 144 2.80 -7.52 -8.12
CA ASP A 144 2.09 -8.22 -7.04
C ASP A 144 1.71 -7.25 -5.89
N LEU A 145 2.61 -6.34 -5.49
CA LEU A 145 2.34 -5.33 -4.46
C LEU A 145 1.31 -4.28 -4.90
N ASP A 146 1.35 -3.83 -6.17
CA ASP A 146 0.35 -2.90 -6.74
C ASP A 146 -1.05 -3.51 -6.71
N TYR A 147 -1.14 -4.75 -7.19
CA TYR A 147 -2.38 -5.51 -7.18
C TYR A 147 -2.93 -5.70 -5.77
N LEU A 148 -2.07 -6.07 -4.81
CA LEU A 148 -2.45 -6.22 -3.41
C LEU A 148 -2.89 -4.89 -2.78
N GLY A 149 -2.23 -3.78 -3.14
CA GLY A 149 -2.63 -2.44 -2.73
C GLY A 149 -4.04 -2.07 -3.20
N ILE A 150 -4.31 -2.22 -4.50
CA ILE A 150 -5.62 -1.90 -5.11
C ILE A 150 -6.74 -2.80 -4.56
N SER A 151 -6.43 -4.07 -4.32
CA SER A 151 -7.39 -5.10 -3.88
C SER A 151 -7.47 -5.28 -2.35
N SER A 152 -6.76 -4.42 -1.60
CA SER A 152 -6.75 -4.47 -0.13
C SER A 152 -8.01 -3.82 0.46
N LYS A 153 -8.49 -4.38 1.58
CA LYS A 153 -9.54 -3.71 2.35
C LYS A 153 -8.97 -2.47 3.06
N PRO A 154 -9.71 -1.35 3.11
CA PRO A 154 -9.28 -0.16 3.81
C PRO A 154 -8.97 -0.42 5.28
N GLY A 155 -7.94 0.26 5.79
CA GLY A 155 -7.49 0.11 7.18
C GLY A 155 -6.23 -0.74 7.26
N ALA A 156 -6.27 -1.81 8.06
CA ALA A 156 -5.08 -2.56 8.43
C ALA A 156 -4.41 -3.30 7.25
N GLU A 157 -5.18 -3.85 6.31
CA GLU A 157 -4.61 -4.57 5.17
C GLU A 157 -3.82 -3.65 4.23
N THR A 158 -4.43 -2.52 3.81
CA THR A 158 -3.73 -1.51 3.01
C THR A 158 -2.51 -0.95 3.75
N ARG A 159 -2.60 -0.79 5.07
CA ARG A 159 -1.47 -0.33 5.89
C ARG A 159 -0.29 -1.30 5.83
N THR A 160 -0.52 -2.61 5.87
CA THR A 160 0.57 -3.58 5.72
C THR A 160 1.24 -3.49 4.34
N VAL A 161 0.47 -3.21 3.28
CA VAL A 161 1.05 -2.95 1.94
C VAL A 161 1.90 -1.67 1.96
N ILE A 162 1.42 -0.59 2.58
CA ILE A 162 2.15 0.67 2.71
C ILE A 162 3.46 0.46 3.50
N GLU A 163 3.41 -0.23 4.64
CA GLU A 163 4.59 -0.54 5.46
C GLU A 163 5.61 -1.39 4.68
N ALA A 164 5.14 -2.34 3.87
CA ALA A 164 6.03 -3.13 3.02
C ALA A 164 6.72 -2.30 1.92
N LEU A 165 5.98 -1.38 1.30
CA LEU A 165 6.51 -0.44 0.30
C LEU A 165 7.48 0.56 0.93
N GLU A 166 7.19 1.07 2.13
CA GLU A 166 8.07 1.96 2.90
C GLU A 166 9.40 1.27 3.22
N ASN A 167 9.36 0.03 3.72
CA ASN A 167 10.56 -0.74 4.01
C ASN A 167 11.40 -1.00 2.75
N LEU A 168 10.74 -1.29 1.62
CA LEU A 168 11.42 -1.50 0.35
C LEU A 168 12.02 -0.20 -0.18
N LEU A 169 11.34 0.93 0.01
CA LEU A 169 11.84 2.26 -0.30
C LEU A 169 13.07 2.62 0.55
N ASN A 170 13.03 2.32 1.85
CA ASN A 170 14.18 2.51 2.74
C ASN A 170 15.37 1.67 2.28
N ALA A 171 15.15 0.40 1.89
CA ALA A 171 16.20 -0.45 1.35
C ALA A 171 16.82 0.10 0.05
N VAL A 172 16.00 0.72 -0.82
CA VAL A 172 16.49 1.40 -2.03
C VAL A 172 17.31 2.64 -1.67
N ASN A 173 16.80 3.49 -0.76
CA ASN A 173 17.46 4.73 -0.34
C ASN A 173 18.79 4.48 0.41
N GLU A 174 18.87 3.43 1.24
CA GLU A 174 20.11 3.05 1.95
C GLU A 174 21.17 2.48 1.01
N SER A 175 20.76 2.00 -0.17
CA SER A 175 21.71 1.52 -1.16
C SER A 175 22.38 2.71 -1.85
N ASN A 176 23.63 3.01 -1.46
CA ASN A 176 24.51 4.00 -2.11
C ASN A 176 24.88 3.65 -3.58
N ARG A 177 24.07 2.84 -4.27
CA ARG A 177 24.30 2.45 -5.66
C ARG A 177 23.76 3.55 -6.57
N VAL A 178 24.68 4.20 -7.29
CA VAL A 178 24.41 5.32 -8.21
C VAL A 178 23.34 4.99 -9.27
N ASP A 179 23.15 3.71 -9.62
CA ASP A 179 22.10 3.25 -10.55
C ASP A 179 20.74 2.94 -9.90
N ALA A 180 20.66 2.81 -8.56
CA ALA A 180 19.41 2.55 -7.85
C ALA A 180 18.52 3.81 -7.77
N GLY A 181 19.12 5.00 -7.84
CA GLY A 181 18.45 6.29 -7.72
C GLY A 181 17.68 6.76 -8.96
N ASN A 182 17.86 6.17 -10.14
CA ASN A 182 17.47 6.86 -11.39
C ASN A 182 16.17 6.37 -12.05
N GLY A 183 15.34 5.60 -11.35
CA GLY A 183 14.05 5.16 -11.92
C GLY A 183 13.32 4.05 -11.15
N GLN A 184 13.92 3.53 -10.07
CA GLN A 184 13.30 2.49 -9.25
C GLN A 184 12.33 3.05 -8.20
N LEU A 185 12.46 4.34 -7.86
CA LEU A 185 11.54 5.06 -6.96
C LEU A 185 10.19 5.36 -7.61
N MET A 186 10.15 5.65 -8.92
CA MET A 186 8.91 6.05 -9.61
C MET A 186 7.81 4.98 -9.54
N PRO A 187 8.08 3.69 -9.80
CA PRO A 187 7.09 2.63 -9.62
C PRO A 187 6.55 2.57 -8.18
N LEU A 188 7.40 2.75 -7.18
CA LEU A 188 6.97 2.71 -5.77
C LEU A 188 6.03 3.86 -5.41
N VAL A 189 6.33 5.06 -5.92
CA VAL A 189 5.45 6.24 -5.77
C VAL A 189 4.08 5.99 -6.41
N ASP A 190 4.06 5.38 -7.61
CA ASP A 190 2.81 5.04 -8.28
C ASP A 190 1.99 4.02 -7.50
N ILE A 191 2.64 2.96 -7.00
CA ILE A 191 1.99 1.91 -6.21
C ILE A 191 1.42 2.48 -4.91
N LEU A 192 2.21 3.26 -4.16
CA LEU A 192 1.76 3.92 -2.93
C LEU A 192 0.54 4.80 -3.19
N CYS A 193 0.54 5.56 -4.29
CA CYS A 193 -0.58 6.40 -4.67
C CYS A 193 -1.82 5.56 -5.05
N ASN A 194 -1.65 4.49 -5.84
CA ASN A 194 -2.75 3.62 -6.26
C ASN A 194 -3.40 2.93 -5.08
N ALA A 195 -2.60 2.46 -4.11
CA ALA A 195 -3.09 1.77 -2.92
C ALA A 195 -4.06 2.60 -2.07
N VAL A 196 -3.94 3.94 -2.07
CA VAL A 196 -4.80 4.82 -1.25
C VAL A 196 -5.83 5.62 -2.06
N ALA A 197 -5.50 5.99 -3.31
CA ALA A 197 -6.34 6.82 -4.16
C ALA A 197 -7.29 6.01 -5.07
N ASN A 198 -6.84 4.84 -5.56
CA ASN A 198 -7.55 4.03 -6.56
C ASN A 198 -8.12 2.71 -6.00
N SER A 199 -8.08 2.51 -4.68
CA SER A 199 -8.64 1.32 -4.04
C SER A 199 -10.17 1.22 -4.25
N VAL A 200 -10.65 -0.02 -4.45
CA VAL A 200 -12.07 -0.34 -4.74
C VAL A 200 -13.00 0.09 -3.60
N GLU A 201 -12.53 -0.02 -2.37
CA GLU A 201 -13.17 0.52 -1.18
C GLU A 201 -12.36 1.73 -0.68
N PRO A 202 -12.99 2.78 -0.13
CA PRO A 202 -12.30 4.01 0.22
C PRO A 202 -11.21 3.75 1.26
N GLY A 203 -9.93 3.86 0.86
CA GLY A 203 -8.78 3.78 1.75
C GLY A 203 -8.97 4.63 3.02
N SER A 204 -8.40 4.19 4.14
CA SER A 204 -8.56 4.90 5.40
C SER A 204 -7.87 6.27 5.34
N PHE A 205 -8.48 7.30 5.94
CA PHE A 205 -7.87 8.63 6.06
C PHE A 205 -6.43 8.55 6.60
N ARG A 206 -6.22 7.68 7.60
CA ARG A 206 -4.90 7.45 8.21
C ARG A 206 -3.87 6.95 7.19
N ASN A 207 -4.25 6.00 6.33
CA ASN A 207 -3.36 5.47 5.31
C ASN A 207 -2.96 6.53 4.27
N MET A 208 -3.87 7.45 3.92
CA MET A 208 -3.53 8.58 3.04
C MET A 208 -2.51 9.51 3.70
N VAL A 209 -2.69 9.83 4.98
CA VAL A 209 -1.75 10.66 5.75
C VAL A 209 -0.38 9.98 5.87
N ASP A 210 -0.36 8.66 6.10
CA ASP A 210 0.87 7.88 6.19
C ASP A 210 1.65 7.93 4.84
N VAL A 211 0.98 7.72 3.70
CA VAL A 211 1.61 7.83 2.37
C VAL A 211 2.14 9.24 2.09
N LEU A 212 1.39 10.28 2.44
CA LEU A 212 1.85 11.67 2.28
C LEU A 212 3.07 11.98 3.16
N THR A 213 3.16 11.36 4.33
CA THR A 213 4.32 11.49 5.23
C THR A 213 5.55 10.82 4.63
N ILE A 214 5.39 9.64 4.01
CA ILE A 214 6.45 8.96 3.24
C ILE A 214 6.93 9.86 2.10
N PHE A 215 6.02 10.42 1.30
CA PHE A 215 6.36 11.34 0.21
C PHE A 215 7.11 12.60 0.68
N LYS A 216 6.75 13.14 1.84
CA LYS A 216 7.49 14.26 2.46
C LYS A 216 8.91 13.86 2.83
N SER A 217 9.09 12.70 3.45
CA SER A 217 10.42 12.17 3.79
C SER A 217 11.27 11.94 2.55
N MET A 218 10.69 11.36 1.49
CA MET A 218 11.35 11.18 0.20
C MET A 218 11.85 12.50 -0.39
N LEU A 219 11.00 13.53 -0.42
CA LEU A 219 11.38 14.83 -0.96
C LEU A 219 12.50 15.49 -0.15
N MET A 220 12.48 15.38 1.19
CA MET A 220 13.56 15.86 2.04
C MET A 220 14.88 15.13 1.79
N SER A 221 14.81 13.80 1.58
CA SER A 221 15.98 13.00 1.24
C SER A 221 16.54 13.33 -0.14
N LEU A 222 15.68 13.53 -1.14
CA LEU A 222 16.11 13.93 -2.48
C LEU A 222 16.82 15.29 -2.45
N ASP A 223 16.33 16.24 -1.65
CA ASP A 223 16.91 17.59 -1.54
C ASP A 223 18.34 17.58 -0.99
N SER A 224 18.65 16.66 -0.07
CA SER A 224 20.01 16.52 0.49
C SER A 224 21.02 15.88 -0.47
N HIS A 225 20.59 15.23 -1.55
CA HIS A 225 21.46 14.53 -2.51
C HIS A 225 21.65 15.28 -3.83
N THR A 226 21.16 16.52 -3.93
CA THR A 226 21.17 17.31 -5.18
C THR A 226 22.58 17.82 -5.53
N THR A 227 23.30 17.10 -6.40
CA THR A 227 24.54 17.56 -7.06
C THR A 227 24.25 18.06 -8.49
N GLN A 228 25.14 18.91 -9.03
CA GLN A 228 24.97 19.55 -10.36
C GLN A 228 24.74 18.57 -11.53
N GLU A 229 25.19 17.31 -11.43
CA GLU A 229 25.01 16.28 -12.47
C GLU A 229 23.62 15.61 -12.46
N ASN A 230 22.83 15.71 -11.38
CA ASN A 230 21.58 14.96 -11.18
C ASN A 230 20.29 15.81 -11.30
N GLN A 231 20.37 17.06 -11.77
CA GLN A 231 19.22 17.99 -11.77
C GLN A 231 18.00 17.52 -12.57
N LEU A 232 18.21 16.86 -13.71
CA LEU A 232 17.12 16.37 -14.56
C LEU A 232 16.34 15.20 -13.91
N ILE A 233 17.04 14.36 -13.16
CA ILE A 233 16.47 13.18 -12.48
C ILE A 233 15.70 13.62 -11.24
N TYR A 234 16.31 14.51 -10.45
CA TYR A 234 15.67 15.19 -9.33
C TYR A 234 14.36 15.87 -9.74
N GLY A 235 14.33 16.51 -10.91
CA GLY A 235 13.13 17.15 -11.44
C GLY A 235 11.98 16.17 -11.73
N ASN A 236 12.28 15.00 -12.30
CA ASN A 236 11.26 14.01 -12.68
C ASN A 236 10.66 13.30 -11.46
N GLU A 237 11.48 12.88 -10.50
CA GLU A 237 11.02 12.20 -9.29
C GLU A 237 10.23 13.14 -8.38
N THR A 238 10.73 14.37 -8.19
CA THR A 238 10.04 15.41 -7.45
C THR A 238 8.69 15.71 -8.07
N ARG A 239 8.61 15.86 -9.40
CA ARG A 239 7.35 16.05 -10.12
C ARG A 239 6.40 14.89 -9.91
N LYS A 240 6.88 13.65 -9.98
CA LYS A 240 6.06 12.45 -9.80
C LYS A 240 5.45 12.35 -8.40
N ILE A 241 6.24 12.63 -7.36
CA ILE A 241 5.77 12.66 -5.96
C ILE A 241 4.72 13.75 -5.78
N LYS A 242 4.91 14.92 -6.41
CA LYS A 242 3.95 16.03 -6.39
C LYS A 242 2.64 15.66 -7.07
N ASP A 243 2.70 15.10 -8.27
CA ASP A 243 1.52 14.64 -9.00
C ASP A 243 0.75 13.56 -8.20
N ALA A 244 1.46 12.61 -7.58
CA ALA A 244 0.87 11.60 -6.71
C ALA A 244 0.19 12.23 -5.48
N THR A 245 0.86 13.19 -4.83
CA THR A 245 0.31 13.93 -3.69
C THR A 245 -0.99 14.64 -4.05
N THR A 246 -1.04 15.31 -5.21
CA THR A 246 -2.27 15.92 -5.72
C THR A 246 -3.38 14.89 -5.93
N ARG A 247 -3.08 13.73 -6.54
CA ARG A 247 -4.10 12.69 -6.74
C ARG A 247 -4.70 12.22 -5.42
N ILE A 248 -3.86 12.00 -4.40
CA ILE A 248 -4.30 11.62 -3.05
C ILE A 248 -5.17 12.73 -2.46
N ALA A 249 -4.76 14.00 -2.58
CA ALA A 249 -5.52 15.15 -2.08
C ALA A 249 -6.91 15.25 -2.70
N LEU A 250 -6.98 15.16 -4.04
CA LEU A 250 -8.24 15.21 -4.78
C LEU A 250 -9.14 14.01 -4.44
N ALA A 251 -8.57 12.82 -4.29
CA ALA A 251 -9.30 11.64 -3.86
C ALA A 251 -9.86 11.81 -2.43
N ALA A 252 -9.08 12.38 -1.51
CA ALA A 252 -9.52 12.66 -0.15
C ALA A 252 -10.64 13.71 -0.10
N LEU A 253 -10.48 14.82 -0.83
CA LEU A 253 -11.50 15.87 -0.96
C LEU A 253 -12.78 15.31 -1.57
N LYS A 254 -12.68 14.44 -2.58
CA LYS A 254 -13.84 13.75 -3.16
C LYS A 254 -14.60 12.84 -2.18
N ARG A 255 -13.97 12.47 -1.06
CA ARG A 255 -14.55 11.56 -0.06
C ARG A 255 -15.11 12.28 1.18
N ASP A 256 -14.84 13.57 1.36
CA ASP A 256 -15.39 14.41 2.45
C ASP A 256 -15.14 13.86 3.87
N TYR A 257 -13.87 13.59 4.22
CA TYR A 257 -13.54 13.17 5.59
C TYR A 257 -13.78 14.30 6.60
N VAL A 258 -14.15 13.93 7.84
CA VAL A 258 -14.54 14.87 8.91
C VAL A 258 -13.36 15.75 9.40
N ASP A 259 -12.13 15.24 9.35
CA ASP A 259 -10.92 15.96 9.81
C ASP A 259 -9.85 15.99 8.71
N MET A 260 -10.03 16.86 7.72
CA MET A 260 -9.14 16.97 6.56
C MET A 260 -7.87 17.79 6.82
N MET A 261 -7.76 18.47 7.96
CA MET A 261 -6.68 19.45 8.20
C MET A 261 -5.26 18.85 8.15
N PRO A 262 -4.99 17.66 8.74
CA PRO A 262 -3.66 17.05 8.64
C PRO A 262 -3.27 16.71 7.19
N LEU A 263 -4.24 16.26 6.39
CA LEU A 263 -4.04 15.96 4.98
C LEU A 263 -3.76 17.25 4.19
N VAL A 264 -4.46 18.33 4.52
CA VAL A 264 -4.29 19.65 3.91
C VAL A 264 -2.90 20.21 4.17
N LEU A 265 -2.40 20.14 5.41
CA LEU A 265 -1.05 20.60 5.74
C LEU A 265 0.01 19.81 4.98
N ASN A 266 -0.12 18.49 4.92
CA ASN A 266 0.81 17.67 4.16
C ASN A 266 0.75 17.97 2.65
N VAL A 267 -0.44 18.08 2.06
CA VAL A 267 -0.61 18.37 0.63
C VAL A 267 -0.08 19.76 0.26
N LEU A 268 -0.43 20.80 1.03
CA LEU A 268 -0.03 22.17 0.74
C LEU A 268 1.48 22.40 0.88
N THR A 269 2.15 21.68 1.79
CA THR A 269 3.62 21.76 1.91
C THR A 269 4.37 21.06 0.79
N LEU A 270 3.73 20.15 0.06
CA LEU A 270 4.39 19.32 -0.95
C LEU A 270 4.12 19.79 -2.39
N ILE A 271 2.96 20.40 -2.66
CA ILE A 271 2.61 20.87 -4.00
C ILE A 271 3.34 22.21 -4.32
N PRO A 272 3.92 22.38 -5.52
CA PRO A 272 4.50 23.65 -5.92
C PRO A 272 3.47 24.78 -5.87
N ARG A 273 3.86 25.94 -5.32
CA ARG A 273 3.04 27.16 -5.30
C ARG A 273 2.54 27.60 -6.68
N SER A 274 3.29 27.27 -7.74
CA SER A 274 2.93 27.54 -9.14
C SER A 274 2.02 26.49 -9.78
N SER A 275 1.52 25.50 -9.05
CA SER A 275 0.71 24.44 -9.66
C SER A 275 -0.75 24.85 -9.83
N ASP A 276 -1.25 24.67 -11.04
CA ASP A 276 -2.68 24.57 -11.39
C ASP A 276 -3.47 23.66 -10.42
N LYS A 277 -2.80 22.65 -9.84
CA LYS A 277 -3.41 21.72 -8.90
C LYS A 277 -3.81 22.34 -7.56
N LEU A 278 -3.14 23.40 -7.11
CA LEU A 278 -3.57 24.13 -5.90
C LEU A 278 -4.90 24.84 -6.13
N PHE A 279 -5.12 25.36 -7.34
CA PHE A 279 -6.40 25.93 -7.73
C PHE A 279 -7.49 24.86 -7.75
N ASP A 280 -7.25 23.70 -8.36
CA ASP A 280 -8.21 22.59 -8.39
C ASP A 280 -8.60 22.11 -6.97
N ILE A 281 -7.61 21.98 -6.08
CA ILE A 281 -7.80 21.62 -4.67
C ILE A 281 -8.66 22.67 -3.96
N GLY A 282 -8.33 23.96 -4.13
CA GLY A 282 -9.06 25.06 -3.51
C GLY A 282 -10.52 25.14 -3.98
N LEU A 283 -10.75 24.97 -5.28
CA LEU A 283 -12.09 25.00 -5.86
C LEU A 283 -12.95 23.81 -5.39
N LEU A 284 -12.37 22.61 -5.39
CA LEU A 284 -13.07 21.40 -4.94
C LEU A 284 -13.41 21.47 -3.43
N ALA A 285 -12.48 21.97 -2.62
CA ALA A 285 -12.70 22.19 -1.19
C ALA A 285 -13.82 23.20 -0.94
N LEU A 286 -13.84 24.30 -1.70
CA LEU A 286 -14.88 25.32 -1.60
C LEU A 286 -16.25 24.77 -1.97
N ALA A 287 -16.35 23.98 -3.04
CA ALA A 287 -17.60 23.33 -3.47
C ALA A 287 -18.18 22.39 -2.40
N ARG A 288 -17.34 21.91 -1.46
CA ARG A 288 -17.74 21.05 -0.33
C ARG A 288 -17.90 21.80 0.99
N GLY A 289 -17.82 23.12 0.98
CA GLY A 289 -17.93 23.93 2.20
C GLY A 289 -16.70 23.83 3.13
N GLN A 290 -15.59 23.25 2.66
CA GLN A 290 -14.35 23.13 3.43
C GLN A 290 -13.53 24.43 3.30
N PHE A 291 -14.09 25.53 3.81
CA PHE A 291 -13.56 26.89 3.62
C PHE A 291 -12.12 27.06 4.08
N GLN A 292 -11.72 26.44 5.19
CA GLN A 292 -10.34 26.55 5.71
C GLN A 292 -9.31 26.02 4.69
N ILE A 293 -9.64 24.94 3.99
CA ILE A 293 -8.76 24.35 2.97
C ILE A 293 -8.67 25.25 1.76
N ALA A 294 -9.81 25.77 1.29
CA ALA A 294 -9.86 26.71 0.17
C ALA A 294 -9.06 27.99 0.48
N THR A 295 -9.16 28.51 1.71
CA THR A 295 -8.38 29.70 2.13
C THR A 295 -6.88 29.41 2.25
N SER A 296 -6.49 28.24 2.74
CA SER A 296 -5.08 27.84 2.82
C SER A 296 -4.48 27.61 1.43
N ALA A 297 -5.23 27.01 0.50
CA ALA A 297 -4.83 26.90 -0.90
C ALA A 297 -4.63 28.28 -1.54
N LEU A 298 -5.56 29.23 -1.29
CA LEU A 298 -5.42 30.61 -1.78
C LEU A 298 -4.16 31.29 -1.23
N ALA A 299 -3.84 31.07 0.06
CA ALA A 299 -2.66 31.64 0.68
C ALA A 299 -1.35 31.06 0.11
N GLU A 300 -1.32 29.79 -0.27
CA GLU A 300 -0.12 29.16 -0.84
C GLU A 300 0.09 29.45 -2.33
N ILE A 301 -0.96 29.69 -3.12
CA ILE A 301 -0.82 30.00 -4.57
C ILE A 301 0.00 31.29 -4.77
N MET A 302 -0.24 32.30 -3.92
CA MET A 302 0.37 33.62 -4.09
C MET A 302 1.47 33.86 -3.06
N ASP A 303 2.68 34.02 -3.57
CA ASP A 303 3.84 34.48 -2.81
C ASP A 303 4.02 35.99 -3.01
N ARG A 304 4.27 36.73 -1.94
CA ARG A 304 4.32 38.20 -1.97
C ARG A 304 5.38 38.74 -2.94
N ASP A 305 6.45 37.96 -3.16
CA ASP A 305 7.63 38.39 -3.90
C ASP A 305 7.71 37.82 -5.33
N ASN A 306 6.74 37.00 -5.76
CA ASN A 306 6.78 36.35 -7.08
C ASN A 306 5.40 36.26 -7.77
N LYS A 307 5.10 37.28 -8.58
CA LYS A 307 3.90 37.39 -9.42
C LYS A 307 4.10 36.72 -10.79
N ASP A 308 4.17 35.39 -10.78
CA ASP A 308 4.15 34.60 -12.02
C ASP A 308 2.75 34.66 -12.67
N TYR A 309 2.69 34.70 -14.01
CA TYR A 309 1.45 34.81 -14.80
C TYR A 309 0.44 33.72 -14.42
N LEU A 310 0.92 32.47 -14.34
CA LEU A 310 0.06 31.33 -14.01
C LEU A 310 -0.47 31.41 -12.56
N LYS A 311 0.39 31.81 -11.61
CA LYS A 311 -0.01 32.00 -10.21
C LYS A 311 -1.05 33.09 -10.07
N MET A 312 -0.87 34.22 -10.75
CA MET A 312 -1.81 35.33 -10.69
C MET A 312 -3.19 34.92 -11.21
N ASN A 313 -3.27 34.26 -12.35
CA ASN A 313 -4.55 33.86 -12.93
C ASN A 313 -5.29 32.82 -12.08
N ASN A 314 -4.56 31.84 -11.53
CA ASN A 314 -5.12 30.85 -10.61
C ASN A 314 -5.54 31.48 -9.27
N TYR A 315 -4.74 32.40 -8.73
CA TYR A 315 -5.05 33.13 -7.50
C TYR A 315 -6.32 33.97 -7.65
N LEU A 316 -6.40 34.79 -8.72
CA LEU A 316 -7.57 35.61 -8.99
C LEU A 316 -8.82 34.76 -9.24
N GLY A 317 -8.68 33.63 -9.95
CA GLY A 317 -9.76 32.68 -10.14
C GLY A 317 -10.31 32.16 -8.81
N LEU A 318 -9.44 31.66 -7.92
CA LEU A 318 -9.87 31.12 -6.63
C LEU A 318 -10.41 32.22 -5.70
N ALA A 319 -9.80 33.41 -5.72
CA ALA A 319 -10.27 34.57 -4.98
C ALA A 319 -11.69 34.98 -5.41
N ALA A 320 -11.99 34.94 -6.71
CA ALA A 320 -13.32 35.24 -7.24
C ALA A 320 -14.37 34.24 -6.74
N HIS A 321 -14.06 32.94 -6.73
CA HIS A 321 -14.97 31.95 -6.14
C HIS A 321 -15.21 32.19 -4.65
N LEU A 322 -14.17 32.47 -3.86
CA LEU A 322 -14.29 32.81 -2.44
C LEU A 322 -15.07 34.10 -2.21
N PHE A 323 -14.95 35.08 -3.12
CA PHE A 323 -15.68 36.35 -3.06
C PHE A 323 -17.20 36.17 -3.07
N PHE A 324 -17.69 35.14 -3.76
CA PHE A 324 -19.12 34.84 -3.89
C PHE A 324 -19.60 33.67 -3.02
N ALA A 325 -18.72 33.02 -2.26
CA ALA A 325 -19.08 31.85 -1.45
C ALA A 325 -19.71 32.20 -0.08
N GLY A 326 -19.73 33.48 0.31
CA GLY A 326 -20.36 33.97 1.54
C GLY A 326 -19.67 35.19 2.12
N ALA A 327 -20.31 35.88 3.08
CA ALA A 327 -19.79 37.13 3.64
C ALA A 327 -18.40 37.00 4.30
N ALA A 328 -18.17 35.91 5.06
CA ALA A 328 -16.89 35.66 5.70
C ALA A 328 -15.79 35.32 4.67
N ALA A 329 -16.08 34.46 3.71
CA ALA A 329 -15.16 34.09 2.63
C ALA A 329 -14.79 35.30 1.75
N ARG A 330 -15.79 36.17 1.45
CA ARG A 330 -15.57 37.44 0.75
C ARG A 330 -14.61 38.36 1.48
N LYS A 331 -14.79 38.52 2.80
CA LYS A 331 -13.89 39.33 3.62
C LYS A 331 -12.47 38.76 3.63
N TYR A 332 -12.32 37.44 3.67
CA TYR A 332 -11.02 36.79 3.57
C TYR A 332 -10.36 37.01 2.21
N ALA A 333 -11.08 36.81 1.10
CA ALA A 333 -10.56 37.04 -0.25
C ALA A 333 -10.06 38.48 -0.43
N LEU A 334 -10.87 39.46 -0.02
CA LEU A 334 -10.48 40.88 -0.01
C LEU A 334 -9.25 41.15 0.86
N HIS A 335 -9.20 40.56 2.06
CA HIS A 335 -8.06 40.71 2.96
C HIS A 335 -6.79 40.08 2.36
N SER A 336 -6.89 38.90 1.76
CA SER A 336 -5.78 38.21 1.09
C SER A 336 -5.22 39.07 -0.06
N MET A 337 -6.09 39.59 -0.93
CA MET A 337 -5.68 40.47 -2.02
C MET A 337 -4.95 41.72 -1.50
N LYS A 338 -5.48 42.36 -0.45
CA LYS A 338 -4.84 43.51 0.21
C LYS A 338 -3.48 43.14 0.81
N SER A 339 -3.40 42.03 1.53
CA SER A 339 -2.20 41.54 2.22
C SER A 339 -1.09 41.09 1.26
N ASN A 340 -1.45 40.71 0.03
CA ASN A 340 -0.51 40.36 -1.03
C ASN A 340 -0.24 41.53 -2.00
N HIS A 341 -0.73 42.74 -1.69
CA HIS A 341 -0.58 43.93 -2.55
C HIS A 341 -1.07 43.68 -3.99
N ILE A 342 -2.19 42.99 -4.11
CA ILE A 342 -2.89 42.73 -5.37
C ILE A 342 -4.11 43.62 -5.40
N ALA A 343 -4.04 44.68 -6.21
CA ALA A 343 -5.18 45.49 -6.60
C ALA A 343 -5.42 45.19 -8.08
N PRO A 344 -6.20 44.14 -8.40
CA PRO A 344 -6.22 43.58 -9.75
C PRO A 344 -6.73 44.63 -10.73
N THR A 345 -5.88 44.96 -11.70
CA THR A 345 -6.20 45.88 -12.77
C THR A 345 -7.27 45.28 -13.68
N THR A 346 -7.89 46.13 -14.50
CA THR A 346 -8.87 45.67 -15.51
C THR A 346 -8.24 44.70 -16.51
N GLU A 347 -6.94 44.84 -16.75
CA GLU A 347 -6.13 44.01 -17.64
C GLU A 347 -5.81 42.66 -17.00
N GLU A 348 -5.31 42.63 -15.76
CA GLU A 348 -5.06 41.37 -15.02
C GLU A 348 -6.32 40.50 -14.86
N LEU A 349 -7.49 41.12 -14.62
CA LEU A 349 -8.75 40.37 -14.61
C LEU A 349 -9.12 39.82 -15.98
N LYS A 350 -8.80 40.55 -17.06
CA LYS A 350 -9.06 40.10 -18.43
C LYS A 350 -8.16 38.93 -18.80
N ASP A 351 -6.89 39.01 -18.44
CA ASP A 351 -5.91 37.95 -18.66
C ASP A 351 -6.30 36.68 -17.88
N ALA A 352 -6.75 36.82 -16.63
CA ALA A 352 -7.26 35.71 -15.85
C ALA A 352 -8.51 35.08 -16.49
N MET A 353 -9.45 35.90 -16.99
CA MET A 353 -10.64 35.41 -17.72
C MET A 353 -10.24 34.65 -18.99
N GLU A 354 -9.31 35.17 -19.79
CA GLU A 354 -8.83 34.52 -21.01
C GLU A 354 -8.13 33.20 -20.71
N TYR A 355 -7.25 33.19 -19.70
CA TYR A 355 -6.57 31.98 -19.24
C TYR A 355 -7.56 30.86 -18.85
N HIS A 356 -8.56 31.17 -18.01
CA HIS A 356 -9.56 30.19 -17.60
C HIS A 356 -10.51 29.80 -18.74
N TYR A 357 -10.76 30.69 -19.70
CA TYR A 357 -11.53 30.38 -20.91
C TYR A 357 -10.81 29.37 -21.80
N ILE A 358 -9.50 29.52 -22.03
CA ILE A 358 -8.68 28.57 -22.79
C ILE A 358 -8.70 27.18 -22.14
N LEU A 359 -8.69 27.14 -20.79
CA LEU A 359 -8.82 25.90 -20.02
C LEU A 359 -10.25 25.36 -19.91
N SER A 360 -11.23 25.99 -20.59
CA SER A 360 -12.65 25.63 -20.56
C SER A 360 -13.29 25.68 -19.15
N ASN A 361 -12.74 26.49 -18.25
CA ASN A 361 -13.24 26.69 -16.90
C ASN A 361 -14.23 27.85 -16.83
N PHE A 362 -15.34 27.73 -17.56
CA PHE A 362 -16.31 28.80 -17.78
C PHE A 362 -16.92 29.35 -16.47
N ALA A 363 -17.15 28.48 -15.48
CA ALA A 363 -17.65 28.91 -14.18
C ALA A 363 -16.70 29.90 -13.47
N THR A 364 -15.38 29.75 -13.66
CA THR A 364 -14.39 30.69 -13.10
C THR A 364 -14.37 32.00 -13.87
N VAL A 365 -14.55 31.95 -15.19
CA VAL A 365 -14.69 33.14 -16.04
C VAL A 365 -15.88 33.98 -15.59
N ASP A 366 -17.04 33.35 -15.41
CA ASP A 366 -18.26 34.02 -14.96
C ASP A 366 -18.06 34.71 -13.59
N ARG A 367 -17.39 34.02 -12.66
CA ARG A 367 -17.08 34.57 -11.33
C ARG A 367 -16.10 35.74 -11.38
N LEU A 368 -15.09 35.67 -12.24
CA LEU A 368 -14.14 36.78 -12.44
C LEU A 368 -14.85 38.00 -13.04
N GLU A 369 -15.77 37.80 -13.99
CA GLU A 369 -16.56 38.88 -14.56
C GLU A 369 -17.50 39.51 -13.51
N GLU A 370 -18.18 38.69 -12.71
CA GLU A 370 -19.04 39.15 -11.63
C GLU A 370 -18.25 39.96 -10.59
N MET A 371 -17.06 39.46 -10.19
CA MET A 371 -16.16 40.14 -9.27
C MET A 371 -15.74 41.50 -9.83
N LYS A 372 -15.37 41.57 -11.11
CA LYS A 372 -15.01 42.82 -11.79
C LYS A 372 -16.14 43.84 -11.77
N ARG A 373 -17.40 43.42 -11.97
CA ARG A 373 -18.57 44.30 -11.92
C ARG A 373 -18.81 44.83 -10.51
N GLU A 374 -18.70 43.98 -9.50
CA GLU A 374 -18.88 44.36 -8.09
C GLU A 374 -17.78 45.31 -7.59
N MET A 375 -16.52 45.06 -7.97
CA MET A 375 -15.38 45.93 -7.62
C MET A 375 -15.43 47.32 -8.27
N LYS A 376 -16.25 47.52 -9.32
CA LYS A 376 -16.51 48.84 -9.91
C LYS A 376 -17.63 49.62 -9.24
N LYS A 377 -18.49 48.95 -8.45
CA LYS A 377 -19.63 49.56 -7.76
C LYS A 377 -19.28 50.10 -6.37
N GLY A 378 -18.29 49.49 -5.72
CA GLY A 378 -17.66 50.00 -4.50
C GLY A 378 -16.44 50.83 -4.82
#